data_AF-A0A7J4SF20-F1
#
_entry.id   AF-A0A7J4SF20-F1
#
_cell.length_a   1.000
_cell.length_b   1.000
_cell.length_c   1.000
_cell.angle_alpha   90.00
_cell.angle_beta   90.00
_cell.angle_gamma   90.00
#
_symmetry.space_group_name_H-M   'P 1'
#
loop_
_entity.id
_entity.type
_entity.pdbx_description
1 polymer ?
#
loop_
_entity_poly.entity_id
_entity_poly.type
_entity_poly.pdbx_seq_one_letter_code
_entity_poly.pdbx_strand_id
1 'polypeptide(L)' 'MPLRVHDTRRREKVPFQTMEPGKVSMYVCGVTVYDKCHLGHARCYLSFDLIHRWLEASGYDVH' A
#
# COMPACT_ATOMS: atom_id res chain seq x y z
N MET A 1 1.82 -12.75 14.65
CA MET A 1 0.49 -12.10 14.71
C MET A 1 0.03 -11.81 13.29
N PRO A 2 -1.26 -11.97 12.95
CA PRO A 2 -1.75 -11.67 11.60
C PRO A 2 -1.56 -10.18 11.28
N LEU A 3 -1.29 -9.88 10.00
CA LEU A 3 -1.17 -8.51 9.50
C LEU A 3 -2.47 -7.75 9.74
N ARG A 4 -2.36 -6.50 10.19
CA ARG A 4 -3.49 -5.59 10.38
C ARG A 4 -3.19 -4.27 9.69
N VAL A 5 -4.19 -3.73 8.98
CA VAL A 5 -4.10 -2.48 8.23
C VAL A 5 -5.10 -1.47 8.80
N HIS A 6 -4.75 -0.18 8.81
CA HIS A 6 -5.70 0.86 9.17
C HIS A 6 -6.64 1.14 7.99
N ASP A 7 -7.93 0.84 8.16
CA ASP A 7 -8.96 1.16 7.17
C ASP A 7 -9.50 2.57 7.48
N THR A 8 -9.16 3.54 6.64
CA THR A 8 -9.61 4.94 6.80
C THR A 8 -11.13 5.09 6.72
N ARG A 9 -11.84 4.24 5.96
CA ARG A 9 -13.30 4.26 5.86
C ARG A 9 -13.96 3.84 7.18
N ARG A 10 -13.37 2.87 7.88
CA ARG A 10 -13.87 2.39 9.19
C ARG A 10 -13.22 3.09 10.39
N ARG A 11 -12.12 3.80 10.17
CA ARG A 11 -11.29 4.47 11.19
C ARG A 11 -10.74 3.52 12.26
N GLU A 12 -10.45 2.27 11.88
CA GLU A 12 -9.96 1.24 12.80
C GLU A 12 -8.86 0.39 12.14
N LYS A 13 -8.15 -0.43 12.95
CA LYS A 13 -7.23 -1.43 12.43
C LYS A 13 -7.98 -2.73 12.19
N VAL A 14 -8.08 -3.14 10.92
CA VAL A 14 -8.77 -4.38 10.51
C VAL A 14 -7.76 -5.48 10.18
N PRO A 15 -8.13 -6.77 10.32
CA PRO A 15 -7.33 -7.87 9.78
C PRO A 15 -7.13 -7.71 8.27
N PHE A 16 -5.90 -7.89 7.79
CA PHE A 16 -5.65 -7.96 6.36
C PHE A 16 -6.10 -9.31 5.80
N GLN A 17 -6.96 -9.27 4.80
CA GLN A 17 -7.46 -10.44 4.09
C GLN A 17 -7.42 -10.13 2.60
N THR A 18 -6.94 -11.08 1.80
CA THR A 18 -6.88 -10.94 0.36
C THR A 18 -8.20 -11.33 -0.29
N MET A 19 -8.52 -10.70 -1.42
CA MET A 19 -9.70 -11.07 -2.21
C MET A 19 -9.51 -12.45 -2.88
N GLU A 20 -8.31 -12.71 -3.39
CA GLU A 20 -7.86 -14.02 -3.87
C GLU A 20 -6.72 -14.52 -2.98
N PRO A 21 -6.68 -15.79 -2.56
CA PRO A 21 -5.62 -16.31 -1.71
C PRO A 21 -4.23 -16.05 -2.28
N GLY A 22 -3.35 -15.41 -1.49
CA GLY A 22 -1.96 -15.13 -1.88
C GLY A 22 -1.76 -13.94 -2.82
N LYS A 23 -2.83 -13.30 -3.33
CA LYS A 23 -2.72 -12.16 -4.24
C LYS A 23 -3.19 -10.85 -3.60
N VAL A 24 -2.48 -9.77 -3.85
CA VAL A 24 -2.82 -8.44 -3.36
C VAL A 24 -2.94 -7.47 -4.52
N SER A 25 -4.09 -6.81 -4.62
CA SER A 25 -4.29 -5.70 -5.53
C SER A 25 -4.12 -4.38 -4.79
N MET A 26 -3.10 -3.61 -5.15
CA MET A 26 -2.76 -2.36 -4.48
C MET A 26 -2.73 -1.19 -5.47
N TYR A 27 -3.66 -0.25 -5.30
CA TYR A 27 -3.68 0.99 -6.06
C TYR A 27 -3.21 2.17 -5.21
N VAL A 28 -2.32 3.00 -5.77
CA VAL A 28 -1.85 4.25 -5.18
C VAL A 28 -1.99 5.36 -6.21
N CYS A 29 -2.63 6.47 -5.82
CA CYS A 29 -2.79 7.61 -6.72
C CYS A 29 -1.42 8.15 -7.18
N GLY A 30 -1.28 8.34 -8.49
CA GLY A 30 -0.12 9.01 -9.10
C GLY A 30 -0.09 10.52 -8.85
N VAL A 31 0.99 11.17 -9.29
CA VAL A 31 1.11 12.63 -9.30
C VAL A 31 0.44 13.21 -10.53
N THR A 32 -0.05 14.43 -10.43
CA THR A 32 -0.39 15.23 -11.62
C THR A 32 0.89 15.80 -12.22
N VAL A 33 1.23 15.43 -13.45
CA VAL A 33 2.56 15.65 -14.08
C VAL A 33 2.76 17.04 -14.70
N TYR A 34 2.16 18.10 -14.15
CA TYR A 34 2.30 19.46 -14.70
C TYR A 34 3.49 20.24 -14.11
N ASP A 35 4.10 19.78 -13.02
CA ASP A 35 5.25 20.43 -12.36
C ASP A 35 6.15 19.40 -11.65
N LYS A 36 7.29 19.87 -11.14
CA LYS A 36 8.26 19.07 -10.38
C LYS A 36 7.62 18.51 -9.10
N CYS A 37 7.98 17.27 -8.80
CA CYS A 37 7.58 16.66 -7.53
C CYS A 37 8.26 17.36 -6.35
N HIS A 38 7.52 17.54 -5.25
CA HIS A 38 8.06 18.00 -3.97
C HIS A 38 8.25 16.84 -2.98
N LEU A 39 8.93 17.09 -1.86
CA LEU A 39 9.25 16.07 -0.86
C LEU A 39 8.02 15.33 -0.30
N GLY A 40 6.86 15.99 -0.23
CA GLY A 40 5.59 15.34 0.12
C GLY A 40 5.20 14.17 -0.80
N HIS A 41 5.44 14.28 -2.12
CA HIS A 41 5.20 13.19 -3.06
C HIS A 41 6.17 12.03 -2.78
N ALA A 42 7.46 12.34 -2.61
CA ALA A 42 8.48 11.33 -2.31
C ALA A 42 8.15 10.55 -1.03
N ARG A 43 7.72 11.24 0.04
CA ARG A 43 7.30 10.59 1.29
C ARG A 43 6.13 9.62 1.07
N CYS A 44 5.13 10.03 0.29
CA CYS A 44 3.96 9.19 -0.02
C CYS A 44 4.40 7.92 -0.75
N TYR A 45 5.13 8.06 -1.86
CA TYR A 45 5.53 6.91 -2.68
C TYR A 45 6.53 6.00 -1.99
N LEU A 46 7.46 6.53 -1.19
CA LEU A 46 8.36 5.68 -0.39
C LEU A 46 7.60 4.88 0.67
N SER A 47 6.58 5.48 1.30
CA SER A 47 5.78 4.76 2.29
C SER A 47 5.02 3.59 1.65
N PHE A 48 4.47 3.78 0.46
CA PHE A 48 3.77 2.73 -0.27
C PHE A 48 4.71 1.73 -0.95
N ASP A 49 5.88 2.14 -1.42
CA ASP A 49 6.93 1.23 -1.91
C ASP A 49 7.41 0.28 -0.80
N LEU A 50 7.61 0.78 0.42
CA LEU A 50 7.93 -0.06 1.57
C LEU A 50 6.82 -1.09 1.87
N ILE A 51 5.55 -0.68 1.77
CA ILE A 51 4.41 -1.59 1.97
C ILE A 51 4.39 -2.67 0.88
N HIS A 52 4.57 -2.28 -0.39
CA HIS A 52 4.62 -3.20 -1.52
C HIS A 52 5.72 -4.25 -1.34
N ARG A 53 6.97 -3.80 -1.11
CA ARG A 53 8.12 -4.67 -0.90
C ARG A 53 7.95 -5.59 0.29
N TRP A 54 7.34 -5.11 1.37
CA TRP A 54 7.10 -5.93 2.55
C TRP A 54 6.04 -7.02 2.28
N LEU A 55 5.00 -6.71 1.49
CA LEU A 55 4.00 -7.70 1.08
C LEU A 55 4.61 -8.75 0.14
N GLU A 56 5.41 -8.35 -0.85
CA GLU A 56 6.14 -9.29 -1.72
C GLU A 56 7.09 -10.18 -0.90
N ALA A 57 7.89 -9.59 -0.01
CA ALA A 57 8.78 -10.33 0.88
C ALA A 57 8.04 -11.26 1.86
N SER A 58 6.76 -10.99 2.12
CA SER A 58 5.87 -11.83 2.93
C SER A 58 5.22 -12.97 2.12
N GLY A 59 5.56 -13.12 0.84
CA GLY A 59 5.08 -14.19 -0.02
C GLY A 59 3.78 -13.91 -0.76
N TYR A 60 3.32 -12.66 -0.80
CA TYR A 60 2.18 -12.26 -1.61
C TYR A 60 2.62 -11.92 -3.04
N ASP A 61 1.77 -12.27 -4.01
CA ASP A 61 1.84 -11.76 -5.38
C ASP A 61 1.11 -10.41 -5.42
N VAL A 62 1.86 -9.31 -5.54
CA VAL A 62 1.33 -7.94 -5.46
C VAL A 62 1.27 -7.33 -6.86
N HIS A 63 0.10 -6.80 -7.23
CA HIS A 63 -0.11 -6.04 -8.46
C HIS A 63 -0.61 -4.61 -8.17
#